data_AF-A0A7Z9VLX6-F1
#
_entry.id   AF-A0A7Z9VLX6-F1
#
_cell.length_a   1.000
_cell.length_b   1.000
_cell.length_c   1.000
_cell.angle_alpha   90.00
_cell.angle_beta   90.00
_cell.angle_gamma   90.00
#
_symmetry.space_group_name_H-M   'P 1'
#
loop_
_entity.id
_entity.type
_entity.pdbx_description
1 polymer ?
#
loop_
_entity_poly.entity_id
_entity_poly.type
_entity_poly.pdbx_seq_one_letter_code
_entity_poly.pdbx_strand_id
1 'polypeptide(L)'
;MKKHLSLFFIFIVSIGFSLDVYSGGKLSKNQAAIDVTHYDLRLKVDPYKKTIAGTVQITFMLIAKTDEIEIDLLDQFHVSGTAINGMNLSFKHEGHKILIDNPELELFKSHSLDIKYSGKPPVAKKPPWDGGFTWEKSKDGHPWIAVSCQTNGAYIWYPCKEHPSDKPDGIDISITVPDPVMVVANGLIQSVHPEGDKWTTWHWRTEYPISTYNVNFTAGYFEVVEKTGYILDKPLQMVFYVLPESRNGAEALLNDAEDYLNFYAR
;
A
#
# COMPACT_ATOMS: atom_id res chain seq x y z
N MET A 1 -50.45 40.39 19.67
CA MET A 1 -49.68 40.13 18.44
C MET A 1 -48.48 39.24 18.78
N LYS A 2 -48.60 37.92 18.70
CA LYS A 2 -47.46 36.99 18.88
C LYS A 2 -46.93 36.61 17.50
N LYS A 3 -45.71 37.03 17.18
CA LYS A 3 -45.01 36.65 15.94
C LYS A 3 -44.44 35.24 16.13
N HIS A 4 -44.93 34.28 15.35
CA HIS A 4 -44.28 32.99 15.20
C HIS A 4 -43.10 33.15 14.25
N LEU A 5 -41.89 32.91 14.77
CA LEU A 5 -40.66 32.86 13.99
C LEU A 5 -40.41 31.39 13.63
N SER A 6 -40.75 31.00 12.40
CA SER A 6 -40.42 29.67 11.88
C SER A 6 -38.93 29.64 11.52
N LEU A 7 -38.17 28.85 12.27
CA LEU A 7 -36.75 28.60 12.00
C LEU A 7 -36.64 27.51 10.93
N PHE A 8 -36.19 27.87 9.73
CA PHE A 8 -35.93 26.93 8.65
C PHE A 8 -34.55 26.29 8.88
N PHE A 9 -34.51 25.00 9.22
CA PHE A 9 -33.28 24.24 9.32
C PHE A 9 -32.86 23.78 7.91
N ILE A 10 -31.83 24.42 7.34
CA ILE A 10 -31.22 23.96 6.09
C ILE A 10 -30.29 22.79 6.45
N PHE A 11 -30.73 21.57 6.15
CA PHE A 11 -29.86 20.40 6.17
C PHE A 11 -28.92 20.49 4.97
N ILE A 12 -27.68 20.91 5.20
CA ILE A 12 -26.61 20.78 4.21
C ILE A 12 -26.17 19.32 4.27
N VAL A 13 -26.72 18.48 3.39
CA VAL A 13 -26.21 17.13 3.16
C VAL A 13 -24.88 17.28 2.41
N SER A 14 -23.78 17.27 3.14
CA SER A 14 -22.45 17.15 2.57
C SER A 14 -22.27 15.72 2.06
N ILE A 15 -22.58 15.52 0.77
CA ILE A 15 -22.23 14.30 0.05
C ILE A 15 -20.71 14.30 -0.11
N GLY A 16 -20.01 13.71 0.86
CA GLY A 16 -18.61 13.36 0.70
C GLY A 16 -18.53 12.21 -0.29
N PHE A 17 -18.22 12.51 -1.55
CA PHE A 17 -17.90 11.47 -2.53
C PHE A 17 -16.63 10.74 -2.06
N SER A 18 -16.78 9.52 -1.54
CA SER A 18 -15.71 8.55 -1.36
C SER A 18 -15.15 8.15 -2.74
N LEU A 19 -13.97 7.53 -2.78
CA LEU A 19 -13.46 6.95 -4.03
C LEU A 19 -14.45 5.90 -4.55
N ASP A 20 -14.91 6.07 -5.78
CA ASP A 20 -15.89 5.20 -6.46
C ASP A 20 -15.17 4.06 -7.21
N VAL A 21 -14.32 3.35 -6.49
CA VAL A 21 -13.51 2.23 -6.96
C VAL A 21 -13.49 1.14 -5.90
N TYR A 22 -13.57 -0.12 -6.30
CA TYR A 22 -13.75 -1.25 -5.37
C TYR A 22 -12.82 -2.41 -5.71
N SER A 23 -12.35 -3.10 -4.66
CA SER A 23 -11.60 -4.36 -4.77
C SER A 23 -12.52 -5.56 -4.96
N GLY A 24 -11.99 -6.64 -5.56
CA GLY A 24 -12.61 -7.98 -5.50
C GLY A 24 -13.79 -8.20 -6.45
N GLY A 25 -13.87 -7.43 -7.53
CA GLY A 25 -14.82 -7.67 -8.62
C GLY A 25 -14.52 -8.98 -9.40
N LYS A 26 -15.26 -9.22 -10.47
CA LYS A 26 -15.03 -10.39 -11.33
C LYS A 26 -13.70 -10.26 -12.07
N LEU A 27 -12.82 -11.25 -11.91
CA LEU A 27 -11.58 -11.36 -12.69
C LEU A 27 -11.87 -11.40 -14.20
N SER A 28 -11.11 -10.60 -14.96
CA SER A 28 -11.06 -10.71 -16.41
C SER A 28 -10.39 -12.02 -16.83
N LYS A 29 -10.51 -12.40 -18.11
CA LYS A 29 -9.77 -13.56 -18.65
C LYS A 29 -8.26 -13.36 -18.53
N ASN A 30 -7.79 -12.14 -18.76
CA ASN A 30 -6.37 -11.80 -18.73
C ASN A 30 -5.83 -11.91 -17.29
N GLN A 31 -6.54 -11.36 -16.30
CA GLN A 31 -6.14 -11.49 -14.89
C GLN A 31 -6.25 -12.92 -14.36
N ALA A 32 -7.25 -13.69 -14.81
CA ALA A 32 -7.38 -15.10 -14.45
C ALA A 32 -6.29 -15.98 -15.08
N ALA A 33 -5.62 -15.50 -16.13
CA ALA A 33 -4.50 -16.21 -16.77
C ALA A 33 -3.15 -15.99 -16.08
N ILE A 34 -3.08 -15.06 -15.13
CA ILE A 34 -1.86 -14.66 -14.42
C ILE A 34 -1.95 -15.13 -12.97
N ASP A 35 -0.87 -15.69 -12.45
CA ASP A 35 -0.68 -16.03 -11.03
C ASP A 35 0.52 -15.24 -10.51
N VAL A 36 0.31 -14.28 -9.60
CA VAL A 36 1.39 -13.41 -9.11
C VAL A 36 2.06 -14.06 -7.90
N THR A 37 3.38 -14.26 -7.98
CA THR A 37 4.14 -14.94 -6.94
C THR A 37 4.90 -13.97 -6.04
N HIS A 38 5.30 -12.81 -6.54
CA HIS A 38 6.05 -11.82 -5.75
C HIS A 38 5.88 -10.40 -6.28
N TYR A 39 5.99 -9.42 -5.39
CA TYR A 39 6.11 -8.01 -5.75
C TYR A 39 7.40 -7.41 -5.15
N ASP A 40 8.08 -6.56 -5.91
CA ASP A 40 9.14 -5.66 -5.41
C ASP A 40 8.74 -4.20 -5.71
N LEU A 41 8.31 -3.49 -4.67
CA LEU A 41 7.87 -2.11 -4.71
C LEU A 41 9.04 -1.20 -4.34
N ARG A 42 9.47 -0.37 -5.28
CA ARG A 42 10.52 0.65 -5.05
C ARG A 42 9.95 2.02 -5.31
N LEU A 43 9.57 2.74 -4.26
CA LEU A 43 8.85 4.02 -4.36
C LEU A 43 9.55 5.14 -3.59
N LYS A 44 9.65 6.30 -4.22
CA LYS A 44 9.94 7.57 -3.55
C LYS A 44 8.63 8.26 -3.19
N VAL A 45 8.48 8.61 -1.92
CA VAL A 45 7.28 9.28 -1.36
C VAL A 45 7.66 10.70 -0.95
N ASP A 46 7.14 11.69 -1.67
CA ASP A 46 7.39 13.11 -1.38
C ASP A 46 6.17 13.70 -0.63
N PRO A 47 6.27 13.91 0.70
CA PRO A 47 5.16 14.44 1.48
C PRO A 47 4.86 15.91 1.22
N TYR A 48 5.82 16.67 0.69
CA TYR A 48 5.66 18.09 0.40
C TYR A 48 4.91 18.30 -0.91
N LYS A 49 5.19 17.46 -1.92
CA LYS A 49 4.48 17.48 -3.21
C LYS A 49 3.24 16.58 -3.21
N LYS A 50 3.09 15.71 -2.21
CA LYS A 50 2.05 14.68 -2.09
C LYS A 50 2.04 13.76 -3.31
N THR A 51 3.23 13.30 -3.69
CA THR A 51 3.46 12.48 -4.88
C THR A 51 4.21 11.21 -4.53
N ILE A 52 3.96 10.17 -5.32
CA ILE A 52 4.76 8.96 -5.34
C ILE A 52 5.35 8.76 -6.73
N ALA A 53 6.53 8.16 -6.82
CA ALA A 53 7.15 7.78 -8.07
C ALA A 53 8.09 6.60 -7.88
N GLY A 54 8.12 5.68 -8.83
CA GLY A 54 9.01 4.54 -8.73
C GLY A 54 8.67 3.41 -9.68
N THR A 55 9.09 2.21 -9.31
CA THR A 55 8.91 1.00 -10.10
C THR A 55 8.30 -0.08 -9.23
N VAL A 56 7.30 -0.77 -9.76
CA VAL A 56 6.88 -2.07 -9.22
C VAL A 56 7.36 -3.15 -10.17
N GLN A 57 8.10 -4.11 -9.64
CA GLN A 57 8.40 -5.35 -10.33
C GLN A 57 7.41 -6.42 -9.85
N ILE A 58 6.73 -7.07 -10.78
CA ILE A 58 5.75 -8.11 -10.53
C ILE A 58 6.32 -9.41 -11.08
N THR A 59 6.59 -10.37 -10.22
CA THR A 59 6.95 -11.74 -10.63
C THR A 59 5.69 -12.56 -10.72
N PHE A 60 5.44 -13.20 -11.86
CA PHE A 60 4.21 -13.94 -12.12
C PHE A 60 4.44 -15.15 -13.02
N MET A 61 3.45 -16.04 -13.04
CA MET A 61 3.34 -17.14 -14.01
C MET A 61 2.10 -16.96 -14.88
N LEU A 62 2.21 -17.30 -16.16
CA LEU A 62 1.02 -17.50 -16.99
C LEU A 62 0.49 -18.92 -16.82
N ILE A 63 -0.71 -19.05 -16.29
CA ILE A 63 -1.41 -20.33 -16.10
C ILE A 63 -2.41 -20.63 -17.23
N ALA A 64 -2.68 -19.65 -18.09
CA ALA A 64 -3.46 -19.81 -19.32
C ALA A 64 -2.95 -18.84 -20.40
N LYS A 65 -3.30 -19.10 -21.66
CA LYS A 65 -3.00 -18.17 -22.76
C LYS A 65 -3.85 -16.91 -22.64
N THR A 66 -3.23 -15.76 -22.89
CA THR A 66 -3.86 -14.44 -22.98
C THR A 66 -3.12 -13.61 -24.03
N ASP A 67 -3.80 -12.68 -24.69
CA ASP A 67 -3.19 -11.79 -25.67
C ASP A 67 -2.53 -10.57 -25.01
N GLU A 68 -2.97 -10.23 -23.79
CA GLU A 68 -2.48 -9.09 -23.02
C GLU A 68 -2.27 -9.47 -21.55
N ILE A 69 -1.28 -8.85 -20.93
CA ILE A 69 -1.08 -8.82 -19.48
C ILE A 69 -1.85 -7.62 -18.92
N GLU A 70 -2.76 -7.87 -17.98
CA GLU A 70 -3.65 -6.85 -17.41
C GLU A 70 -3.32 -6.61 -15.93
N ILE A 71 -2.93 -5.37 -15.61
CA ILE A 71 -2.60 -4.91 -14.25
C ILE A 71 -3.47 -3.71 -13.88
N ASP A 72 -3.96 -3.63 -12.66
CA ASP A 72 -4.76 -2.51 -12.16
C ASP A 72 -3.87 -1.34 -11.72
N LEU A 73 -4.23 -0.12 -12.12
CA LEU A 73 -3.68 1.14 -11.60
C LEU A 73 -4.63 2.29 -11.96
N LEU A 74 -4.95 3.17 -10.99
CA LEU A 74 -5.79 4.34 -11.28
C LEU A 74 -5.26 5.19 -12.44
N ASP A 75 -6.16 5.68 -13.29
CA ASP A 75 -5.84 6.48 -14.50
C ASP A 75 -5.12 7.81 -14.19
N GLN A 76 -5.19 8.28 -12.96
CA GLN A 76 -4.52 9.51 -12.53
C GLN A 76 -2.99 9.36 -12.42
N PHE A 77 -2.47 8.14 -12.40
CA PHE A 77 -1.04 7.90 -12.41
C PHE A 77 -0.50 7.93 -13.84
N HIS A 78 0.67 8.51 -14.01
CA HIS A 78 1.41 8.47 -15.25
C HIS A 78 2.31 7.23 -15.26
N VAL A 79 2.02 6.28 -16.14
CA VAL A 79 2.92 5.16 -16.46
C VAL A 79 3.91 5.62 -17.53
N SER A 80 5.20 5.52 -17.23
CA SER A 80 6.28 5.98 -18.12
C SER A 80 6.99 4.84 -18.86
N GLY A 81 6.74 3.59 -18.47
CA GLY A 81 7.27 2.43 -19.17
C GLY A 81 6.89 1.11 -18.53
N THR A 82 6.77 0.10 -19.38
CA THR A 82 6.56 -1.30 -18.99
C THR A 82 7.62 -2.17 -19.66
N ALA A 83 8.15 -3.14 -18.94
CA ALA A 83 9.07 -4.13 -19.50
C ALA A 83 8.76 -5.52 -18.98
N ILE A 84 8.73 -6.51 -19.86
CA ILE A 84 8.62 -7.92 -19.48
C ILE A 84 9.95 -8.60 -19.76
N ASN A 85 10.54 -9.24 -18.75
CA ASN A 85 11.84 -9.90 -18.83
C ASN A 85 12.94 -8.98 -19.41
N GLY A 86 12.88 -7.68 -19.07
CA GLY A 86 13.80 -6.66 -19.57
C GLY A 86 13.51 -6.14 -20.99
N MET A 87 12.53 -6.69 -21.70
CA MET A 87 12.07 -6.20 -23.00
C MET A 87 11.02 -5.11 -22.80
N ASN A 88 11.31 -3.88 -23.26
CA ASN A 88 10.32 -2.81 -23.25
C ASN A 88 9.16 -3.14 -24.18
N LEU A 89 7.93 -3.00 -23.68
CA LEU A 89 6.72 -3.26 -24.41
C LEU A 89 5.83 -2.02 -24.44
N SER A 90 5.01 -1.92 -25.49
CA SER A 90 3.96 -0.91 -25.54
C SER A 90 2.85 -1.30 -24.57
N PHE A 91 2.14 -0.29 -24.07
CA PHE A 91 1.02 -0.49 -23.18
C PHE A 91 -0.07 0.56 -23.44
N LYS A 92 -1.29 0.26 -23.01
CA LYS A 92 -2.38 1.21 -22.85
C LYS A 92 -2.70 1.36 -21.37
N HIS A 93 -3.01 2.57 -20.93
CA HIS A 93 -3.47 2.84 -19.57
C HIS A 93 -4.82 3.56 -19.65
N GLU A 94 -5.90 2.81 -19.45
CA GLU A 94 -7.27 3.31 -19.52
C GLU A 94 -8.20 2.46 -18.65
N GLY A 95 -9.26 3.06 -18.11
CA GLY A 95 -10.26 2.33 -17.32
C GLY A 95 -9.69 1.70 -16.04
N HIS A 96 -8.66 2.33 -15.48
CA HIS A 96 -7.88 1.87 -14.33
C HIS A 96 -7.07 0.58 -14.57
N LYS A 97 -6.78 0.28 -15.85
CA LYS A 97 -6.04 -0.91 -16.29
C LYS A 97 -4.84 -0.50 -17.12
N ILE A 98 -3.71 -1.15 -16.85
CA ILE A 98 -2.54 -1.19 -17.72
C ILE A 98 -2.62 -2.49 -18.51
N LEU A 99 -2.78 -2.36 -19.82
CA LEU A 99 -2.83 -3.46 -20.77
C LEU A 99 -1.51 -3.49 -21.54
N ILE A 100 -0.74 -4.56 -21.37
CA ILE A 100 0.56 -4.76 -22.03
C ILE A 100 0.43 -5.93 -23.01
N ASP A 101 0.85 -5.75 -24.27
CA ASP A 101 0.85 -6.82 -25.26
C ASP A 101 1.67 -8.01 -24.77
N ASN A 102 1.12 -9.23 -24.85
CA ASN A 102 1.85 -10.45 -24.48
C ASN A 102 2.82 -10.84 -25.62
N PRO A 103 4.15 -10.81 -25.43
CA PRO A 103 5.14 -11.18 -26.45
C PRO A 103 5.28 -12.71 -26.60
N GLU A 104 4.18 -13.45 -26.48
CA GLU A 104 4.13 -14.92 -26.48
C GLU A 104 4.89 -15.57 -25.31
N LEU A 105 4.68 -15.07 -24.09
CA LEU A 105 5.28 -15.65 -22.88
C LEU A 105 4.93 -17.14 -22.71
N GLU A 106 5.89 -17.89 -22.18
CA GLU A 106 5.74 -19.32 -21.91
C GLU A 106 4.74 -19.56 -20.76
N LEU A 107 3.92 -20.61 -20.89
CA LEU A 107 3.04 -21.02 -19.80
C LEU A 107 3.83 -21.74 -18.70
N PHE A 108 3.40 -21.56 -17.45
CA PHE A 108 3.96 -22.21 -16.26
C PHE A 108 5.46 -21.93 -16.04
N LYS A 109 5.93 -20.79 -16.54
CA LYS A 109 7.26 -20.23 -16.31
C LYS A 109 7.14 -18.93 -15.54
N SER A 110 8.18 -18.62 -14.78
CA SER A 110 8.29 -17.34 -14.08
C SER A 110 8.69 -16.25 -15.06
N HIS A 111 7.94 -15.15 -15.03
CA HIS A 111 8.18 -13.93 -15.79
C HIS A 111 8.22 -12.75 -14.82
N SER A 112 8.94 -11.69 -15.22
CA SER A 112 9.02 -10.46 -14.46
C SER A 112 8.50 -9.30 -15.29
N LEU A 113 7.57 -8.52 -14.72
CA LEU A 113 7.01 -7.31 -15.30
C LEU A 113 7.42 -6.10 -14.46
N ASP A 114 8.22 -5.20 -15.03
CA ASP A 114 8.53 -3.91 -14.43
C ASP A 114 7.56 -2.83 -14.94
N ILE A 115 6.93 -2.10 -14.02
CA ILE A 115 6.07 -0.95 -14.33
C ILE A 115 6.62 0.29 -13.64
N LYS A 116 7.04 1.27 -14.43
CA LYS A 116 7.48 2.59 -13.95
C LYS A 116 6.30 3.55 -13.96
N TYR A 117 6.01 4.16 -12.83
CA TYR A 117 4.87 5.06 -12.69
C TYR A 117 5.16 6.21 -11.70
N SER A 118 4.36 7.28 -11.82
CA SER A 118 4.42 8.41 -10.91
C SER A 118 3.10 9.15 -10.87
N GLY A 119 2.84 9.89 -9.80
CA GLY A 119 1.64 10.72 -9.72
C GLY A 119 1.31 11.13 -8.30
N LYS A 120 0.15 11.77 -8.16
CA LYS A 120 -0.45 12.08 -6.87
C LYS A 120 -1.46 10.98 -6.57
N PRO A 121 -1.31 10.17 -5.50
CA PRO A 121 -2.36 9.24 -5.13
C PRO A 121 -3.61 10.00 -4.65
N PRO A 122 -4.78 9.37 -4.66
CA PRO A 122 -5.98 9.94 -4.05
C PRO A 122 -5.73 10.26 -2.57
N VAL A 123 -6.37 11.33 -2.08
CA VAL A 123 -6.28 11.71 -0.65
C VAL A 123 -7.50 11.16 0.08
N ALA A 124 -7.26 10.40 1.15
CA ALA A 124 -8.33 9.89 2.00
C ALA A 124 -9.04 11.05 2.71
N LYS A 125 -10.37 11.15 2.57
CA LYS A 125 -11.16 12.23 3.20
C LYS A 125 -11.51 11.92 4.65
N LYS A 126 -11.87 10.67 4.95
CA LYS A 126 -12.16 10.15 6.30
C LYS A 126 -11.43 8.82 6.51
N PRO A 127 -10.09 8.81 6.61
CA PRO A 127 -9.37 7.58 6.92
C PRO A 127 -9.82 7.00 8.27
N PRO A 128 -9.91 5.66 8.43
CA PRO A 128 -9.64 4.64 7.43
C PRO A 128 -10.86 4.24 6.56
N TRP A 129 -11.99 4.95 6.70
CA TRP A 129 -13.26 4.64 6.01
C TRP A 129 -13.26 4.99 4.52
N ASP A 130 -12.44 5.96 4.13
CA ASP A 130 -12.18 6.31 2.73
C ASP A 130 -10.76 5.85 2.35
N GLY A 131 -10.62 5.24 1.18
CA GLY A 131 -9.31 4.88 0.65
C GLY A 131 -8.48 6.10 0.21
N GLY A 132 -7.18 5.87 0.10
CA GLY A 132 -6.20 6.85 -0.35
C GLY A 132 -5.12 7.11 0.69
N PHE A 133 -4.33 8.15 0.42
CA PHE A 133 -3.24 8.58 1.29
C PHE A 133 -3.74 9.61 2.29
N THR A 134 -3.30 9.46 3.53
CA THR A 134 -3.30 10.52 4.53
C THR A 134 -2.00 11.29 4.39
N TRP A 135 -2.07 12.62 4.28
CA TRP A 135 -0.92 13.52 4.19
C TRP A 135 -1.02 14.58 5.27
N GLU A 136 -0.60 14.24 6.48
CA GLU A 136 -0.71 15.10 7.66
C GLU A 136 0.66 15.36 8.30
N LYS A 137 0.63 15.94 9.50
CA LYS A 137 1.81 16.17 10.32
C LYS A 137 1.51 15.73 11.75
N SER A 138 2.50 15.14 12.41
CA SER A 138 2.51 14.95 13.86
C SER A 138 2.62 16.29 14.59
N LYS A 139 2.39 16.30 15.90
CA LYS A 139 2.41 17.53 16.72
C LYS A 139 3.77 18.22 16.75
N ASP A 140 4.85 17.47 16.54
CA ASP A 140 6.21 17.97 16.39
C ASP A 140 6.49 18.60 15.00
N GLY A 141 5.51 18.55 14.09
CA GLY A 141 5.55 19.17 12.77
C GLY A 141 6.16 18.32 11.67
N HIS A 142 6.60 17.08 11.96
CA HIS A 142 7.12 16.15 10.96
C HIS A 142 5.99 15.57 10.09
N PRO A 143 6.26 15.24 8.81
CA PRO A 143 5.29 14.56 7.97
C PRO A 143 4.81 13.24 8.58
N TRP A 144 3.50 12.99 8.51
CA TRP A 144 2.87 11.71 8.84
C TRP A 144 2.02 11.25 7.65
N ILE A 145 2.39 10.11 7.09
CA ILE A 145 1.82 9.53 5.87
C ILE A 145 1.31 8.13 6.18
N ALA A 146 0.08 7.83 5.76
CA ALA A 146 -0.50 6.49 5.87
C ALA A 146 -1.32 6.17 4.62
N VAL A 147 -1.54 4.88 4.36
CA VAL A 147 -2.35 4.40 3.23
C VAL A 147 -3.55 3.61 3.76
N SER A 148 -4.75 3.92 3.26
CA SER A 148 -5.96 3.14 3.50
C SER A 148 -6.45 2.58 2.17
N CYS A 149 -6.60 1.25 2.03
CA CYS A 149 -6.97 0.66 0.74
C CYS A 149 -7.88 -0.58 0.80
N GLN A 150 -8.30 -1.03 1.99
CA GLN A 150 -9.02 -2.31 2.15
C GLN A 150 -10.28 -2.45 1.27
N THR A 151 -11.07 -1.40 1.12
CA THR A 151 -12.29 -1.42 0.29
C THR A 151 -12.02 -1.11 -1.17
N ASN A 152 -11.13 -0.15 -1.42
CA ASN A 152 -10.89 0.38 -2.76
C ASN A 152 -9.90 -0.47 -3.57
N GLY A 153 -9.04 -1.25 -2.91
CA GLY A 153 -7.97 -2.01 -3.51
C GLY A 153 -6.63 -1.29 -3.51
N ALA A 154 -5.56 -2.05 -3.65
CA ALA A 154 -4.17 -1.57 -3.60
C ALA A 154 -3.79 -0.76 -4.86
N TYR A 155 -4.48 -0.96 -5.98
CA TYR A 155 -4.28 -0.22 -7.23
C TYR A 155 -4.53 1.29 -7.15
N ILE A 156 -5.07 1.77 -6.02
CA ILE A 156 -5.13 3.20 -5.73
C ILE A 156 -3.75 3.82 -5.47
N TRP A 157 -2.72 2.99 -5.27
CA TRP A 157 -1.38 3.49 -4.98
C TRP A 157 -0.22 2.72 -5.61
N TYR A 158 -0.37 1.46 -6.04
CA TYR A 158 0.66 0.79 -6.81
C TYR A 158 0.08 -0.17 -7.86
N PRO A 159 0.76 -0.40 -9.00
CA PRO A 159 0.32 -1.37 -10.00
C PRO A 159 0.25 -2.79 -9.41
N CYS A 160 -0.91 -3.43 -9.48
CA CYS A 160 -1.08 -4.80 -8.99
C CYS A 160 -2.18 -5.56 -9.75
N LYS A 161 -2.19 -6.89 -9.65
CA LYS A 161 -3.40 -7.67 -9.96
C LYS A 161 -4.35 -7.52 -8.76
N GLU A 162 -5.30 -6.58 -8.85
CA GLU A 162 -6.19 -6.26 -7.74
C GLU A 162 -7.29 -7.31 -7.60
N HIS A 163 -7.03 -8.32 -6.79
CA HIS A 163 -8.06 -9.26 -6.37
C HIS A 163 -7.65 -9.99 -5.09
N PRO A 164 -8.53 -10.11 -4.07
CA PRO A 164 -8.17 -10.72 -2.78
C PRO A 164 -7.89 -12.23 -2.87
N SER A 165 -8.31 -12.89 -3.96
CA SER A 165 -8.02 -14.31 -4.19
C SER A 165 -6.60 -14.59 -4.65
N ASP A 166 -5.87 -13.57 -5.14
CA ASP A 166 -4.46 -13.71 -5.48
C ASP A 166 -3.61 -13.28 -4.29
N LYS A 167 -2.66 -14.14 -3.90
CA LYS A 167 -1.83 -13.97 -2.72
C LYS A 167 -0.40 -14.37 -3.08
N PRO A 168 0.44 -13.42 -3.53
CA PRO A 168 1.87 -13.65 -3.69
C PRO A 168 2.48 -14.19 -2.40
N ASP A 169 3.48 -15.07 -2.53
CA ASP A 169 4.18 -15.70 -1.41
C ASP A 169 5.03 -14.70 -0.60
N GLY A 170 5.32 -13.53 -1.18
CA GLY A 170 6.05 -12.48 -0.53
C GLY A 170 5.96 -11.13 -1.23
N ILE A 171 6.51 -10.13 -0.56
CA ILE A 171 6.64 -8.78 -1.08
C ILE A 171 7.85 -8.09 -0.46
N ASP A 172 8.63 -7.41 -1.31
CA ASP A 172 9.64 -6.45 -0.92
C ASP A 172 9.07 -5.03 -1.06
N ILE A 173 9.22 -4.22 0.00
CA ILE A 173 8.68 -2.86 0.09
C ILE A 173 9.84 -1.93 0.42
N SER A 174 10.35 -1.23 -0.59
CA SER A 174 11.43 -0.25 -0.49
C SER A 174 10.87 1.15 -0.69
N ILE A 175 10.77 1.92 0.40
CA ILE A 175 10.19 3.27 0.38
C ILE A 175 11.25 4.30 0.76
N THR A 176 11.47 5.27 -0.11
CA THR A 176 12.37 6.41 0.10
C THR A 176 11.58 7.64 0.55
N VAL A 177 11.92 8.18 1.72
CA VAL A 177 11.28 9.35 2.36
C VAL A 177 12.32 10.39 2.78
N PRO A 178 11.95 11.68 2.96
CA PRO A 178 12.89 12.69 3.44
C PRO A 178 13.18 12.53 4.93
N ASP A 179 14.40 12.80 5.36
CA ASP A 179 14.77 12.80 6.77
C ASP A 179 14.01 13.91 7.53
N PRO A 180 13.68 13.72 8.82
CA PRO A 180 14.00 12.56 9.68
C PRO A 180 12.86 11.50 9.71
N VAL A 181 12.04 11.42 8.65
CA VAL A 181 10.92 10.47 8.60
C VAL A 181 11.43 9.05 8.37
N MET A 182 10.87 8.09 9.12
CA MET A 182 11.09 6.66 8.90
C MET A 182 9.87 5.98 8.29
N VAL A 183 10.05 4.79 7.71
CA VAL A 183 8.96 3.98 7.16
C VAL A 183 8.81 2.68 7.94
N VAL A 184 7.57 2.34 8.26
CA VAL A 184 7.15 1.06 8.84
C VAL A 184 6.20 0.41 7.84
N ALA A 185 6.46 -0.82 7.44
CA ALA A 185 5.66 -1.55 6.46
C ALA A 185 5.48 -3.01 6.88
N ASN A 186 4.78 -3.81 6.06
CA ASN A 186 4.57 -5.23 6.36
C ASN A 186 5.89 -6.02 6.42
N GLY A 187 5.95 -6.95 7.36
CA GLY A 187 7.04 -7.92 7.48
C GLY A 187 8.18 -7.42 8.38
N LEU A 188 9.40 -7.80 8.04
CA LEU A 188 10.60 -7.46 8.80
C LEU A 188 11.46 -6.47 8.02
N ILE A 189 12.03 -5.50 8.73
CA ILE A 189 13.00 -4.58 8.16
C ILE A 189 14.26 -5.34 7.73
N GLN A 190 14.69 -5.10 6.50
CA GLN A 190 15.84 -5.75 5.88
C GLN A 190 17.04 -4.80 5.83
N SER A 191 16.81 -3.53 5.49
CA SER A 191 17.86 -2.52 5.43
C SER A 191 17.33 -1.10 5.55
N VAL A 192 18.21 -0.19 5.96
CA VAL A 192 18.03 1.27 5.94
C VAL A 192 19.20 1.87 5.20
N HIS A 193 18.94 2.54 4.08
CA HIS A 193 19.96 3.05 3.18
C HIS A 193 19.81 4.56 2.95
N PRO A 194 20.74 5.40 3.43
CA PRO A 194 20.78 6.82 3.07
C PRO A 194 21.12 7.01 1.59
N GLU A 195 20.27 7.70 0.84
CA GLU A 195 20.41 7.94 -0.61
C GLU A 195 21.20 9.23 -0.93
N GLY A 196 21.54 10.02 0.09
CA GLY A 196 22.03 11.39 -0.07
C GLY A 196 20.89 12.43 -0.08
N ASP A 197 21.23 13.72 -0.11
CA ASP A 197 20.27 14.84 -0.13
C ASP A 197 19.17 14.81 0.96
N LYS A 198 19.46 14.20 2.12
CA LYS A 198 18.53 14.00 3.24
C LYS A 198 17.32 13.13 2.87
N TRP A 199 17.56 12.05 2.13
CA TRP A 199 16.59 11.00 1.88
C TRP A 199 17.12 9.66 2.35
N THR A 200 16.21 8.84 2.87
CA THR A 200 16.52 7.49 3.36
C THR A 200 15.53 6.49 2.78
N THR A 201 16.05 5.40 2.23
CA THR A 201 15.29 4.24 1.77
C THR A 201 15.17 3.22 2.90
N TRP A 202 13.95 2.79 3.17
CA TRP A 202 13.62 1.76 4.16
C TRP A 202 13.08 0.54 3.42
N HIS A 203 13.76 -0.59 3.56
CA HIS A 203 13.40 -1.83 2.89
C HIS A 203 12.83 -2.82 3.91
N TRP A 204 11.59 -3.23 3.67
CA TRP A 204 10.84 -4.23 4.43
C TRP A 204 10.50 -5.41 3.55
N ARG A 205 10.35 -6.59 4.15
CA ARG A 205 10.04 -7.82 3.43
C ARG A 205 9.10 -8.72 4.21
N THR A 206 8.08 -9.23 3.52
CA THR A 206 7.20 -10.30 4.03
C THR A 206 7.44 -11.57 3.21
N GLU A 207 7.46 -12.72 3.89
CA GLU A 207 7.64 -14.06 3.29
C GLU A 207 6.44 -14.99 3.54
N TYR A 208 5.25 -14.38 3.66
CA TYR A 208 3.99 -15.07 3.87
C TYR A 208 2.98 -14.62 2.82
N PRO A 209 2.07 -15.51 2.39
CA PRO A 209 1.01 -15.17 1.44
C PRO A 209 0.20 -13.94 1.88
N ILE A 210 0.20 -12.89 1.07
CA ILE A 210 -0.44 -11.61 1.40
C ILE A 210 -1.31 -11.12 0.25
N SER A 211 -2.57 -10.78 0.53
CA SER A 211 -3.43 -10.11 -0.46
C SER A 211 -2.94 -8.68 -0.69
N THR A 212 -3.05 -8.17 -1.92
CA THR A 212 -2.59 -6.82 -2.29
C THR A 212 -3.13 -5.71 -1.38
N TYR A 213 -4.40 -5.75 -0.99
CA TYR A 213 -5.00 -4.74 -0.11
C TYR A 213 -4.46 -4.76 1.35
N ASN A 214 -3.76 -5.82 1.76
CA ASN A 214 -3.11 -5.91 3.08
C ASN A 214 -1.68 -5.33 3.06
N VAL A 215 -1.15 -4.99 1.88
CA VAL A 215 0.12 -4.30 1.73
C VAL A 215 -0.08 -2.83 2.13
N ASN A 216 0.74 -2.37 3.07
CA ASN A 216 0.64 -1.05 3.67
C ASN A 216 2.01 -0.54 4.12
N PHE A 217 2.13 0.78 4.20
CA PHE A 217 3.21 1.43 4.91
C PHE A 217 2.68 2.67 5.64
N THR A 218 3.34 3.01 6.74
CA THR A 218 3.19 4.30 7.40
C THR A 218 4.57 4.96 7.47
N ALA A 219 4.63 6.25 7.14
CA ALA A 219 5.85 7.04 7.28
C ALA A 219 5.63 8.14 8.30
N GLY A 220 6.53 8.28 9.26
CA GLY A 220 6.44 9.28 10.33
C GLY A 220 7.75 9.46 11.07
N TYR A 221 7.82 10.47 11.94
CA TYR A 221 8.84 10.52 12.98
C TYR A 221 8.33 9.71 14.17
N PHE A 222 8.85 8.50 14.36
CA PHE A 222 8.39 7.59 15.42
C PHE A 222 9.46 7.42 16.51
N GLU A 223 8.99 7.30 17.74
CA GLU A 223 9.72 6.61 18.80
C GLU A 223 9.44 5.12 18.71
N VAL A 224 10.42 4.30 19.06
CA VAL A 224 10.31 2.84 19.04
C VAL A 224 10.21 2.33 20.48
N VAL A 225 9.17 1.55 20.74
CA VAL A 225 8.97 0.83 22.01
C VAL A 225 9.05 -0.65 21.72
N GLU A 226 9.93 -1.34 22.44
CA GLU A 226 10.21 -2.75 22.18
C GLU A 226 10.09 -3.56 23.46
N LYS A 227 9.62 -4.79 23.32
CA LYS A 227 9.72 -5.80 24.38
C LYS A 227 9.81 -7.20 23.78
N THR A 228 10.32 -8.13 24.55
CA THR A 228 10.17 -9.56 24.26
C THR A 228 8.95 -10.08 25.04
N GLY A 229 7.88 -10.40 24.33
CA GLY A 229 6.73 -11.13 24.88
C GLY A 229 6.89 -12.64 24.74
N TYR A 230 6.00 -13.42 25.36
CA TYR A 230 6.02 -14.88 25.30
C TYR A 230 4.65 -15.42 24.88
N ILE A 231 4.58 -16.04 23.69
CA ILE A 231 3.36 -16.65 23.15
C ILE A 231 3.50 -18.17 23.21
N LEU A 232 2.68 -18.85 24.01
CA LEU A 232 2.84 -20.29 24.31
C LEU A 232 4.28 -20.64 24.74
N ASP A 233 4.84 -19.86 25.68
CA ASP A 233 6.22 -19.98 26.19
C ASP A 233 7.34 -19.76 25.16
N LYS A 234 7.01 -19.32 23.94
CA LYS A 234 8.00 -18.98 22.91
C LYS A 234 8.25 -17.47 22.88
N PRO A 235 9.50 -17.01 22.91
CA PRO A 235 9.81 -15.58 22.85
C PRO A 235 9.38 -15.00 21.50
N LEU A 236 8.75 -13.84 21.54
CA LEU A 236 8.34 -13.06 20.38
C LEU A 236 8.81 -11.62 20.57
N GLN A 237 9.62 -11.13 19.62
CA GLN A 237 10.00 -9.72 19.60
C GLN A 237 8.78 -8.89 19.17
N MET A 238 8.37 -7.96 20.03
CA MET A 238 7.26 -7.06 19.79
C MET A 238 7.79 -5.64 19.69
N VAL A 239 7.49 -4.97 18.57
CA VAL A 239 7.96 -3.62 18.26
C VAL A 239 6.75 -2.74 17.98
N PHE A 240 6.69 -1.59 18.65
CA PHE A 240 5.66 -0.59 18.44
C PHE A 240 6.29 0.75 18.07
N TYR A 241 6.00 1.18 16.85
CA TYR A 241 6.37 2.50 16.33
C TYR A 241 5.26 3.49 16.67
N VAL A 242 5.58 4.48 17.49
CA VAL A 242 4.60 5.41 18.06
C VAL A 242 5.02 6.85 17.81
N LEU A 243 4.06 7.72 17.48
CA LEU A 243 4.32 9.15 17.42
C LEU A 243 4.74 9.66 18.81
N PRO A 244 5.72 10.58 18.94
CA PRO A 244 6.22 11.05 20.23
C PRO A 244 5.09 11.54 21.17
N GLU A 245 4.10 12.25 20.63
CA GLU A 245 2.96 12.75 21.41
C GLU A 245 2.02 11.64 21.94
N SER A 246 2.15 10.42 21.44
CA SER A 246 1.35 9.25 21.81
C SER A 246 2.17 8.17 22.53
N ARG A 247 3.41 8.47 22.91
CA ARG A 247 4.31 7.52 23.59
C ARG A 247 3.75 7.01 24.93
N ASN A 248 3.00 7.87 25.63
CA ASN A 248 2.37 7.52 26.91
C ASN A 248 1.31 6.43 26.67
N GLY A 249 1.51 5.26 27.29
CA GLY A 249 0.63 4.10 27.15
C GLY A 249 1.10 3.06 26.12
N ALA A 250 2.15 3.33 25.34
CA ALA A 250 2.65 2.39 24.33
C ALA A 250 3.08 1.03 24.93
N GLU A 251 3.70 1.04 26.12
CA GLU A 251 4.07 -0.19 26.83
C GLU A 251 2.84 -0.99 27.30
N ALA A 252 1.79 -0.30 27.75
CA ALA A 252 0.54 -0.95 28.13
C ALA A 252 -0.13 -1.63 26.93
N LEU A 253 -0.14 -0.97 25.76
CA LEU A 253 -0.66 -1.55 24.52
C LEU A 253 0.14 -2.78 24.06
N LEU A 254 1.46 -2.81 24.26
CA LEU A 254 2.26 -3.99 24.00
C LEU A 254 1.96 -5.14 24.99
N ASN A 255 1.56 -4.84 26.23
CA ASN A 255 1.08 -5.84 27.18
C ASN A 255 -0.27 -6.41 26.75
N ASP A 256 -1.22 -5.56 26.38
CA ASP A 256 -2.52 -6.00 25.86
C ASP A 256 -2.36 -6.86 24.59
N ALA A 257 -1.46 -6.48 23.68
CA ALA A 257 -1.18 -7.25 22.48
C ALA A 257 -0.64 -8.66 22.79
N GLU A 258 0.21 -8.80 23.81
CA GLU A 258 0.72 -10.10 24.25
C GLU A 258 -0.40 -10.98 24.82
N ASP A 259 -1.30 -10.38 25.62
CA ASP A 259 -2.46 -11.08 26.17
C ASP A 259 -3.40 -11.55 25.06
N TYR A 260 -3.66 -10.70 24.05
CA TYR A 260 -4.49 -11.06 22.90
C TYR A 260 -3.87 -12.16 22.05
N LEU A 261 -2.56 -12.09 21.78
CA LEU A 261 -1.86 -13.13 21.04
C LEU A 261 -1.90 -14.47 21.78
N ASN A 262 -1.71 -14.48 23.10
CA ASN A 262 -1.86 -15.68 23.92
C ASN A 262 -3.30 -16.21 23.93
N PHE A 263 -4.32 -15.33 23.87
CA PHE A 263 -5.71 -15.75 23.75
C PHE A 263 -5.97 -16.47 22.43
N TYR A 264 -5.52 -15.93 21.29
CA TYR A 264 -5.73 -16.53 19.97
C TYR A 264 -4.82 -17.74 19.67
N ALA A 265 -3.72 -17.90 20.41
CA ALA A 265 -2.82 -19.04 20.25
C ALA A 265 -3.27 -20.32 20.97
N ARG A 266 -4.23 -20.22 21.91
CA ARG A 266 -4.82 -21.35 22.64
C ARG A 266 -5.92 -22.03 21.83
#